data_AF-A0A8S3ZH96-F1
#
_entry.id   AF-A0A8S3ZH96-F1
#
_cell.length_a   1.000
_cell.length_b   1.000
_cell.length_c   1.000
_cell.angle_alpha   90.00
_cell.angle_beta   90.00
_cell.angle_gamma   90.00
#
_symmetry.space_group_name_H-M   'P 1'
#
loop_
_entity.id
_entity.type
_entity.pdbx_description
1 polymer ?
#
loop_
_entity_poly.entity_id
_entity_poly.type
_entity_poly.pdbx_seq_one_letter_code
_entity_poly.pdbx_strand_id
1 'polypeptide(L)'
;MGPKNEPFRRRWFTLDRRKLMYFEEPLNAFAKGEIFIGHKDAGYRLSTGGEVGDRKSMSPNGNSSSCCFTLHTPERNFVLRAETQDDMNKWFMALQKVFEMPVTPQDSKLASLLVAKKSSNSFRLIKR
;
A
#
# COMPACT_ATOMS: atom_id res chain seq x y z
N MET A 1 15.16 1.90 2.47
CA MET A 1 14.99 3.06 1.57
C MET A 1 14.49 2.55 0.22
N GLY A 2 13.24 2.81 -0.15
CA GLY A 2 12.66 2.37 -1.43
C GLY A 2 13.12 3.23 -2.62
N PRO A 3 12.92 2.78 -3.87
CA PRO A 3 13.36 3.50 -5.06
C PRO A 3 12.66 4.87 -5.15
N LYS A 4 13.45 5.95 -5.18
CA LYS A 4 12.96 7.33 -5.08
C LYS A 4 12.33 7.89 -6.37
N ASN A 5 12.37 7.17 -7.50
CA ASN A 5 11.99 7.69 -8.84
C ASN A 5 11.19 6.69 -9.70
N GLU A 6 10.38 5.79 -9.13
CA GLU A 6 9.49 4.95 -9.97
C GLU A 6 8.22 5.73 -10.35
N PRO A 7 7.84 5.81 -11.64
CA PRO A 7 6.59 6.46 -12.02
C PRO A 7 5.39 5.72 -11.45
N PHE A 8 4.32 6.46 -11.13
CA PHE A 8 3.05 5.87 -10.72
C PHE A 8 2.54 4.91 -11.80
N ARG A 9 2.15 3.70 -11.38
CA ARG A 9 1.49 2.71 -12.25
C ARG A 9 0.06 2.52 -11.76
N ARG A 10 -0.92 2.59 -12.67
CA ARG A 10 -2.31 2.22 -12.36
C ARG A 10 -2.35 0.73 -12.01
N ARG A 11 -3.01 0.42 -10.90
CA ARG A 11 -3.18 -0.94 -10.39
C ARG A 11 -4.59 -1.11 -9.86
N TRP A 12 -5.14 -2.30 -10.01
CA TRP A 12 -6.36 -2.70 -9.32
C TRP A 12 -6.01 -3.19 -7.92
N PHE A 13 -6.67 -2.68 -6.88
CA PHE A 13 -6.39 -3.04 -5.49
C PHE A 13 -7.57 -3.79 -4.88
N THR A 14 -7.25 -4.76 -4.03
CA THR A 14 -8.23 -5.46 -3.19
C THR A 14 -7.69 -5.58 -1.78
N LEU A 15 -8.53 -5.39 -0.78
CA LEU A 15 -8.21 -5.65 0.63
C LEU A 15 -9.06 -6.81 1.12
N ASP A 16 -8.40 -7.94 1.40
CA ASP A 16 -9.05 -9.11 2.01
C ASP A 16 -8.48 -9.31 3.43
N ARG A 17 -9.32 -9.08 4.44
CA ARG A 17 -8.94 -9.04 5.87
C ARG A 17 -7.73 -8.14 6.12
N ARG A 18 -6.54 -8.73 6.25
CA ARG A 18 -5.24 -8.06 6.49
C ARG A 18 -4.30 -8.13 5.29
N LYS A 19 -4.80 -8.49 4.12
CA LYS A 19 -3.99 -8.69 2.92
C LYS A 19 -4.41 -7.69 1.84
N LEU A 20 -3.58 -6.68 1.65
CA LEU A 20 -3.72 -5.73 0.54
C LEU A 20 -2.99 -6.31 -0.67
N MET A 21 -3.71 -6.50 -1.77
CA MET A 21 -3.18 -7.06 -3.01
C MET A 21 -3.36 -6.05 -4.13
N TYR A 22 -2.42 -6.05 -5.08
CA TYR A 22 -2.54 -5.22 -6.28
C TYR A 22 -2.23 -5.99 -7.55
N PHE A 23 -2.98 -5.67 -8.60
CA PHE A 23 -2.99 -6.36 -9.89
C PHE A 23 -2.77 -5.36 -11.03
N GLU A 24 -2.37 -5.87 -12.18
CA GLU A 24 -2.28 -5.07 -13.40
C GLU A 24 -3.67 -4.75 -13.93
N GLU A 25 -4.54 -5.76 -13.99
CA GLU A 25 -5.95 -5.67 -14.38
C GLU A 25 -6.84 -6.42 -13.37
N PRO A 26 -8.14 -6.09 -13.28
CA PRO A 26 -9.04 -6.67 -12.28
C PRO A 26 -9.22 -8.19 -12.37
N LEU A 27 -9.13 -8.75 -13.58
CA LEU A 27 -9.35 -10.18 -13.84
C LEU A 27 -8.06 -11.01 -13.83
N ASN A 28 -6.91 -10.41 -13.51
CA ASN A 28 -5.66 -11.18 -13.41
C ASN A 28 -5.75 -12.22 -12.29
N ALA A 29 -5.45 -13.47 -12.62
CA ALA A 29 -5.43 -14.58 -11.66
C ALA A 29 -4.36 -14.46 -10.55
N PHE A 30 -3.33 -13.62 -10.75
CA PHE A 30 -2.21 -13.46 -9.82
C PHE A 30 -1.92 -12.01 -9.51
N ALA A 31 -1.73 -11.71 -8.23
CA ALA A 31 -1.34 -10.39 -7.76
C ALA A 31 0.11 -10.07 -8.17
N LYS A 32 0.37 -8.81 -8.54
CA LYS A 32 1.73 -8.29 -8.73
C LYS A 32 2.44 -8.04 -7.40
N GLY A 33 1.68 -7.87 -6.32
CA GLY A 33 2.22 -7.86 -4.98
C GLY A 33 1.15 -8.03 -3.92
N GLU A 34 1.60 -8.52 -2.78
CA GLU A 34 0.79 -8.86 -1.61
C GLU A 34 1.44 -8.20 -0.39
N ILE A 35 0.67 -7.44 0.38
CA ILE A 35 1.14 -6.67 1.53
C ILE A 35 0.30 -7.09 2.73
N PHE A 36 0.96 -7.59 3.77
CA PHE A 36 0.31 -7.81 5.05
C PHE A 36 0.07 -6.47 5.75
N ILE A 37 -1.09 -6.32 6.39
CA ILE A 37 -1.52 -5.12 7.11
C ILE A 37 -1.65 -5.48 8.60
N GLY A 38 -0.62 -5.14 9.37
CA GLY A 38 -0.55 -5.40 10.80
C GLY A 38 -1.24 -4.34 11.66
N HIS A 39 -1.09 -4.47 12.98
CA HIS A 39 -1.62 -3.52 13.96
C HIS A 39 -0.82 -2.21 13.95
N LYS A 40 -1.44 -1.12 14.38
CA LYS A 40 -0.77 0.19 14.49
C LYS A 40 0.46 0.19 15.38
N ASP A 41 0.45 -0.57 16.47
CA ASP A 41 1.58 -0.68 17.40
C ASP A 41 2.80 -1.34 16.77
N ALA A 42 2.59 -2.11 15.69
CA ALA A 42 3.66 -2.71 14.90
C ALA A 42 4.15 -1.78 13.78
N GLY A 43 3.84 -0.47 13.82
CA GLY A 43 4.33 0.53 12.85
C GLY A 43 3.50 0.66 11.57
N TYR A 44 2.32 0.03 11.50
CA TYR A 44 1.39 0.17 10.38
C TYR A 44 0.52 1.41 10.54
N ARG A 45 0.53 2.31 9.56
CA ARG A 45 -0.29 3.54 9.62
C ARG A 45 -0.46 4.14 8.23
N LEU A 46 -1.39 5.09 8.13
CA LEU A 46 -1.53 5.95 6.96
C LEU A 46 -1.10 7.38 7.28
N SER A 47 -0.63 8.10 6.27
CA SER A 47 -0.44 9.54 6.33
C SER A 47 -0.94 10.19 5.03
N THR A 48 -1.50 11.38 5.16
CA THR A 48 -1.87 12.26 4.05
C THR A 48 -0.71 13.22 3.78
N GLY A 49 -0.38 13.44 2.51
CA GLY A 49 0.77 14.26 2.11
C GLY A 49 2.02 13.41 1.87
N GLY A 50 2.60 13.57 0.68
CA GLY A 50 3.82 12.86 0.31
C GLY A 50 4.97 13.19 1.27
N GLU A 51 5.77 12.17 1.61
CA GLU A 51 7.00 12.34 2.36
C GLU A 51 7.89 13.35 1.61
N VAL A 52 8.04 14.55 2.17
CA VAL A 52 9.03 15.61 1.90
C VAL A 52 9.80 15.42 0.58
N GLY A 53 9.15 15.74 -0.55
CA GLY A 53 9.75 15.70 -1.88
C GLY A 53 8.90 16.42 -2.90
N ASP A 54 7.58 16.28 -2.81
CA ASP A 54 6.62 17.01 -3.65
C ASP A 54 6.22 18.35 -3.02
N ARG A 55 7.20 19.25 -2.77
CA ARG A 55 6.91 20.66 -2.41
C ARG A 55 6.13 21.43 -3.47
N LYS A 56 5.75 20.79 -4.59
CA LYS A 56 4.97 21.39 -5.69
C LYS A 56 3.47 21.07 -5.65
N SER A 57 2.99 20.26 -4.70
CA SER A 57 1.55 19.95 -4.58
C SER A 57 0.81 20.80 -3.54
N MET A 58 1.49 21.69 -2.81
CA MET A 58 0.79 22.65 -1.96
C MET A 58 0.36 23.85 -2.81
N SER A 59 -0.94 23.92 -3.10
CA SER A 59 -1.55 25.15 -3.59
C SER A 59 -1.31 26.26 -2.54
N PRO A 60 -1.00 27.51 -2.93
CA PRO A 60 -0.85 28.64 -2.01
C PRO A 60 -2.09 28.89 -1.12
N ASN A 61 -3.23 28.31 -1.50
CA ASN A 61 -4.53 28.47 -0.84
C ASN A 61 -4.90 27.28 0.07
N GLY A 62 -3.96 26.42 0.48
CA GLY A 62 -4.18 25.41 1.52
C GLY A 62 -5.05 24.20 1.13
N ASN A 63 -5.66 24.19 -0.06
CA ASN A 63 -6.41 23.01 -0.53
C ASN A 63 -5.45 22.02 -1.21
N SER A 64 -4.89 21.08 -0.44
CA SER A 64 -4.14 19.95 -0.99
C SER A 64 -5.13 18.96 -1.61
N SER A 65 -5.59 19.23 -2.83
CA SER A 65 -6.45 18.35 -3.64
C SER A 65 -5.74 17.08 -4.13
N SER A 66 -4.61 16.70 -3.53
CA SER A 66 -3.93 15.46 -3.90
C SER A 66 -4.66 14.30 -3.24
N CYS A 67 -5.27 13.43 -4.06
CA CYS A 67 -5.84 12.15 -3.62
C CYS A 67 -4.73 11.13 -3.26
N CYS A 68 -3.61 11.63 -2.72
CA CYS A 68 -2.37 10.90 -2.44
C CYS A 68 -2.26 10.62 -0.95
N PHE A 69 -1.86 9.39 -0.61
CA PHE A 69 -1.60 8.98 0.76
C PHE A 69 -0.50 7.94 0.80
N THR A 70 0.17 7.83 1.95
CA THR A 70 1.27 6.88 2.15
C THR A 70 0.83 5.81 3.15
N LEU A 71 0.87 4.54 2.72
CA LEU A 71 0.77 3.38 3.60
C LEU A 71 2.15 3.04 4.14
N HIS A 72 2.33 3.26 5.43
CA HIS A 72 3.54 2.88 6.14
C HIS A 72 3.43 1.44 6.61
N THR A 73 4.49 0.67 6.32
CA THR A 73 4.71 -0.67 6.88
C THR A 73 6.15 -0.73 7.42
N PRO A 74 6.48 -1.66 8.32
CA PRO A 74 7.83 -1.76 8.90
C PRO A 74 8.94 -1.91 7.86
N GLU A 75 8.68 -2.64 6.77
CA GLU A 75 9.69 -2.92 5.74
C GLU A 75 9.74 -1.83 4.66
N ARG A 76 8.60 -1.23 4.33
CA ARG A 76 8.47 -0.33 3.17
C ARG A 76 7.28 0.61 3.28
N ASN A 77 7.46 1.85 2.82
CA ASN A 77 6.38 2.79 2.56
C ASN A 77 5.84 2.63 1.13
N PHE A 78 4.52 2.68 0.98
CA PHE A 78 3.83 2.65 -0.30
C PHE A 78 3.10 3.98 -0.52
N VAL A 79 3.56 4.76 -1.49
CA VAL A 79 2.87 5.99 -1.90
C VAL A 79 1.79 5.61 -2.91
N LEU A 80 0.54 5.91 -2.57
CA LEU A 80 -0.64 5.56 -3.33
C LEU A 80 -1.39 6.84 -3.74
N ARG A 81 -2.09 6.78 -4.87
CA ARG A 81 -2.99 7.83 -5.33
C ARG A 81 -4.31 7.20 -5.74
N ALA A 82 -5.40 7.64 -5.13
CA ALA A 82 -6.76 7.27 -5.52
C ALA A 82 -7.24 8.10 -6.71
N GLU A 83 -8.26 7.60 -7.41
CA GLU A 83 -8.85 8.29 -8.58
C GLU A 83 -9.68 9.51 -8.14
N THR A 84 -10.36 9.40 -7.00
CA THR A 84 -11.15 10.48 -6.40
C THR A 84 -10.86 10.63 -4.90
N GLN A 85 -11.27 11.77 -4.33
CA GLN A 85 -11.16 12.01 -2.89
C GLN A 85 -12.05 11.04 -2.07
N ASP A 86 -13.20 10.67 -2.63
CA ASP A 86 -14.11 9.70 -2.02
C ASP A 86 -13.48 8.30 -1.98
N ASP A 87 -12.85 7.86 -3.07
CA ASP A 87 -12.10 6.60 -3.09
C ASP A 87 -10.95 6.62 -2.08
N MET A 88 -10.21 7.73 -2.00
CA MET A 88 -9.16 7.89 -0.99
C MET A 88 -9.72 7.69 0.41
N ASN A 89 -10.83 8.36 0.75
CA ASN A 89 -11.45 8.27 2.06
C ASN A 89 -11.94 6.86 2.37
N LYS A 90 -12.56 6.17 1.40
CA LYS A 90 -12.99 4.76 1.52
C LYS A 90 -11.80 3.85 1.84
N TRP A 91 -10.71 3.98 1.10
CA TRP A 91 -9.48 3.22 1.35
C TRP A 91 -8.87 3.54 2.72
N PHE A 92 -8.87 4.82 3.10
CA PHE A 92 -8.34 5.27 4.39
C PHE A 92 -9.11 4.65 5.56
N MET A 93 -10.45 4.72 5.52
CA MET A 93 -11.31 4.13 6.54
C MET A 93 -11.15 2.60 6.62
N ALA A 94 -11.12 1.92 5.48
CA ALA A 94 -10.98 0.47 5.43
C ALA A 94 -9.65 0.01 6.05
N LEU A 95 -8.54 0.65 5.70
CA LEU A 95 -7.21 0.33 6.23
C LEU A 95 -7.07 0.72 7.71
N GLN A 96 -7.57 1.89 8.12
CA GLN A 96 -7.58 2.29 9.54
C GLN A 96 -8.29 1.27 10.42
N LYS A 97 -9.45 0.78 9.98
CA LYS A 97 -10.18 -0.28 10.70
C LYS A 97 -9.30 -1.51 10.89
N VAL A 98 -8.53 -1.90 9.89
CA VAL A 98 -7.63 -3.06 9.98
C VAL A 98 -6.46 -2.83 10.95
N PHE A 99 -5.89 -1.62 11.00
CA PHE A 99 -4.80 -1.30 11.92
C PHE A 99 -5.22 -1.32 13.38
N GLU A 100 -6.49 -1.04 13.69
CA GLU A 100 -7.04 -1.00 15.05
C GLU A 100 -7.49 -2.39 15.54
N MET A 101 -7.69 -3.34 14.64
CA MET A 101 -8.07 -4.70 15.02
C MET A 101 -6.85 -5.45 15.59
N PRO A 102 -6.99 -6.25 16.66
CA PRO A 102 -5.93 -7.14 17.13
C PRO A 102 -5.53 -8.19 16.09
N VAL A 103 -4.23 -8.49 15.98
CA VAL A 103 -3.72 -9.53 15.08
C VAL A 103 -4.02 -10.90 15.68
N THR A 104 -4.76 -11.74 14.95
CA THR A 104 -5.08 -13.10 15.39
C THR A 104 -3.93 -14.06 15.10
N PRO A 105 -3.87 -15.25 15.75
CA PRO A 105 -2.87 -16.27 15.41
C PRO A 105 -2.89 -16.68 13.92
N GLN A 106 -4.08 -16.72 13.30
CA GLN A 106 -4.25 -16.99 11.87
C GLN A 106 -3.65 -15.88 11.01
N ASP A 107 -3.78 -14.62 11.44
CA ASP A 107 -3.16 -13.49 10.77
C ASP A 107 -1.64 -13.52 10.89
N SER A 108 -1.10 -13.93 12.04
CA SER A 108 0.35 -14.12 12.22
C SER A 108 0.90 -15.20 11.29
N LYS A 109 0.15 -16.30 11.09
CA LYS A 109 0.50 -17.32 10.09
C LYS A 109 0.43 -16.78 8.66
N LEU A 110 -0.56 -15.93 8.36
CA LEU A 110 -0.64 -15.27 7.05
C LEU A 110 0.57 -14.35 6.82
N ALA A 111 0.96 -13.55 7.81
CA ALA A 111 2.10 -12.65 7.74
C ALA A 111 3.39 -13.41 7.39
N SER A 112 3.66 -14.53 8.09
CA SER A 112 4.88 -15.32 7.84
C SER A 112 4.93 -15.91 6.42
N LEU A 113 3.79 -16.36 5.88
CA LEU A 113 3.70 -16.87 4.51
C LEU A 113 3.97 -15.79 3.45
N LEU A 114 3.51 -14.56 3.69
CA LEU A 114 3.70 -13.44 2.75
C LEU A 114 5.13 -12.91 2.80
N VAL A 115 5.75 -12.86 3.98
CA VAL A 115 7.17 -12.50 4.14
C VAL A 115 8.06 -13.54 3.46
N ALA A 116 7.80 -14.84 3.65
CA ALA A 116 8.59 -15.91 3.03
C ALA A 116 8.55 -15.87 1.50
N LYS A 117 7.39 -15.58 0.89
CA LYS A 117 7.25 -15.44 -0.57
C LYS A 117 8.14 -14.33 -1.16
N LYS A 118 8.36 -13.23 -0.44
CA LYS A 118 9.22 -12.13 -0.92
C LYS A 118 10.69 -12.55 -1.08
N SER A 119 11.16 -13.57 -0.33
CA SER A 119 12.53 -14.08 -0.43
C SER A 119 12.76 -15.01 -1.63
N SER A 120 11.70 -15.53 -2.28
CA SER A 120 11.82 -16.66 -3.21
C SER A 120 11.71 -16.32 -4.71
N ASN A 121 11.37 -15.08 -5.11
CA ASN A 121 11.08 -14.76 -6.52
C ASN A 121 11.98 -13.65 -7.11
N SER A 122 13.29 -13.86 -7.03
CA SER A 122 14.29 -13.09 -7.78
C SER A 122 14.80 -13.87 -8.99
N PHE A 123 13.91 -14.18 -9.94
CA PHE A 123 14.34 -14.52 -11.31
C PHE A 123 13.57 -13.63 -12.29
N ARG A 124 14.19 -12.50 -12.65
CA ARG A 124 13.75 -11.71 -13.80
C ARG A 124 14.10 -12.49 -15.05
N LEU A 125 13.13 -13.15 -15.67
CA LEU A 125 13.27 -13.62 -17.04
C LEU A 125 13.21 -12.37 -17.95
N ILE A 126 14.39 -11.85 -18.31
CA ILE A 126 14.51 -10.84 -19.36
C ILE A 126 14.34 -11.60 -20.67
N LYS A 127 13.17 -11.51 -21.31
CA LYS A 127 13.04 -11.88 -22.72
C LYS A 127 13.71 -10.76 -23.54
N ARG A 128 14.73 -11.15 -24.32
CA ARG A 128 15.31 -10.35 -25.40
C ARG A 128 14.34 -10.30 -26.57
#